data_AF-A0A829ZUT0-F1
#
_entry.id   AF-A0A829ZUT0-F1
#
_cell.length_a   1.000
_cell.length_b   1.000
_cell.length_c   1.000
_cell.angle_alpha   90.00
_cell.angle_beta   90.00
_cell.angle_gamma   90.00
#
_symmetry.space_group_name_H-M   'P 1'
#
loop_
_entity.id
_entity.type
_entity.pdbx_description
1 polymer ?
#
loop_
_entity_poly.entity_id
_entity_poly.type
_entity_poly.pdbx_seq_one_letter_code
_entity_poly.pdbx_strand_id
1 'polypeptide(L)'
;MDHMPWQALVFQSIPEGIIVTGLGLGLLGYYPPFKYVVSIGLINSLFSFFLVRRLPLPFGLHTLMHLVLLVFLIKIIIKKIEWWHAVTAVLLGTAVLGLAESIFIPVLLQLTGLTMDQVLRDTWLRVFFPLPHETVLGILAYFIWRRRISLPAFGTPVEGKRDVDSHD
;
A
#
# COMPACT_ATOMS: atom_id res chain seq x y z
N MET A 1 -16.08 1.44 -21.03
CA MET A 1 -16.12 1.92 -19.64
C MET A 1 -15.41 0.88 -18.80
N ASP A 2 -14.25 1.22 -18.26
CA ASP A 2 -13.40 0.28 -17.52
C ASP A 2 -14.08 -0.10 -16.20
N HIS A 3 -14.89 -1.16 -16.25
CA HIS A 3 -15.37 -1.80 -15.04
C HIS A 3 -14.19 -2.55 -14.43
N MET A 4 -13.60 -2.00 -13.37
CA MET A 4 -12.63 -2.76 -12.59
C MET A 4 -13.38 -3.97 -12.00
N PRO A 5 -12.95 -5.20 -12.34
CA PRO A 5 -13.61 -6.40 -11.86
C PRO A 5 -13.48 -6.46 -10.35
N TRP A 6 -14.53 -6.93 -9.66
CA TRP A 6 -14.52 -7.05 -8.20
C TRP A 6 -13.39 -7.98 -7.71
N GLN A 7 -12.96 -8.91 -8.56
CA GLN A 7 -11.81 -9.78 -8.34
C GLN A 7 -10.52 -8.97 -8.18
N ALA A 8 -10.26 -8.00 -9.06
CA ALA A 8 -9.08 -7.14 -8.94
C ALA A 8 -9.08 -6.32 -7.66
N LEU A 9 -10.26 -5.87 -7.21
CA LEU A 9 -10.34 -5.19 -5.93
C LEU A 9 -9.87 -6.06 -4.76
N VAL A 10 -10.35 -7.29 -4.70
CA VAL A 10 -10.10 -8.18 -3.55
C VAL A 10 -8.67 -8.71 -3.57
N PHE A 11 -8.19 -9.11 -4.74
CA PHE A 11 -6.90 -9.80 -4.86
C PHE A 11 -5.71 -8.87 -5.11
N GLN A 12 -5.94 -7.63 -5.53
CA GLN A 12 -4.88 -6.63 -5.76
C GLN A 12 -4.98 -5.50 -4.73
N SER A 13 -6.10 -4.76 -4.70
CA SER A 13 -6.18 -3.52 -3.92
C SER A 13 -6.12 -3.73 -2.40
N ILE A 14 -6.58 -4.87 -1.87
CA ILE A 14 -6.48 -5.20 -0.43
C ILE A 14 -5.03 -5.52 -0.04
N PRO A 15 -4.35 -6.50 -0.66
CA PRO A 15 -2.93 -6.74 -0.42
C PRO A 15 -2.08 -5.48 -0.58
N GLU A 16 -2.29 -4.71 -1.64
CA GLU A 16 -1.57 -3.47 -1.93
C GLU A 16 -1.69 -2.46 -0.77
N GLY A 17 -2.92 -2.18 -0.30
CA GLY A 17 -3.15 -1.25 0.80
C GLY A 17 -2.48 -1.68 2.12
N ILE A 18 -2.46 -3.00 2.40
CA ILE A 18 -1.77 -3.58 3.56
C ILE A 18 -0.26 -3.43 3.41
N ILE A 19 0.28 -3.73 2.23
CA ILE A 19 1.71 -3.65 1.92
C ILE A 19 2.20 -2.20 2.02
N VAL A 20 1.52 -1.25 1.40
CA VAL A 20 1.88 0.18 1.42
C VAL A 20 1.88 0.71 2.86
N THR A 21 0.82 0.44 3.61
CA THR A 21 0.69 0.88 5.01
C THR A 21 1.76 0.23 5.89
N GLY A 22 1.97 -1.08 5.72
CA GLY A 22 2.96 -1.85 6.47
C GLY A 22 4.39 -1.39 6.17
N LEU A 23 4.77 -1.25 4.90
CA LEU A 23 6.08 -0.76 4.50
C LEU A 23 6.33 0.65 5.00
N GLY A 24 5.38 1.56 4.79
CA GLY A 24 5.49 2.96 5.21
C GLY A 24 5.74 3.11 6.70
N LEU A 25 4.92 2.44 7.52
CA LEU A 25 5.08 2.46 8.98
C LEU A 25 6.33 1.72 9.44
N GLY A 26 6.62 0.57 8.83
CA GLY A 26 7.78 -0.25 9.17
C GLY A 26 9.10 0.45 8.91
N LEU A 27 9.23 1.17 7.79
CA LEU A 27 10.42 1.96 7.45
C LEU A 27 10.65 3.13 8.42
N LEU A 28 9.57 3.70 8.97
CA LEU A 28 9.64 4.70 10.05
C LEU A 28 9.83 4.10 11.44
N GLY A 29 9.90 2.77 11.56
CA GLY A 29 10.05 2.09 12.84
C GLY A 29 8.77 2.04 13.69
N TYR A 30 7.60 2.32 13.12
CA TYR A 30 6.32 2.14 13.79
C TYR A 30 5.74 0.77 13.49
N TYR A 31 5.47 0.01 14.55
CA TYR A 31 4.93 -1.33 14.42
C TYR A 31 3.64 -1.50 15.23
N PRO A 32 2.53 -0.88 14.78
CA PRO A 32 1.24 -1.10 15.41
C PRO A 32 0.81 -2.57 15.29
N PRO A 33 -0.15 -3.02 16.12
CA PRO A 33 -0.80 -4.30 15.94
C PRO A 33 -1.25 -4.54 14.49
N PHE A 34 -0.96 -5.72 13.94
CA PHE A 34 -1.25 -6.05 12.54
C PHE A 34 -2.73 -5.84 12.16
N LYS A 35 -3.65 -6.05 13.14
CA LYS A 35 -5.08 -5.73 13.01
C LYS A 35 -5.33 -4.32 12.46
N TYR A 36 -4.57 -3.31 12.90
CA TYR A 36 -4.74 -1.93 12.44
C TYR A 36 -4.27 -1.73 11.00
N VAL A 37 -3.16 -2.35 10.60
CA VAL A 37 -2.66 -2.30 9.21
C VAL A 37 -3.67 -2.94 8.26
N VAL A 38 -4.22 -4.10 8.66
CA VAL A 38 -5.27 -4.78 7.90
C VAL A 38 -6.54 -3.94 7.79
N SER A 39 -6.99 -3.31 8.89
CA SER A 39 -8.15 -2.41 8.86
C SER A 39 -7.93 -1.20 7.95
N ILE A 40 -6.76 -0.57 8.00
CA ILE A 40 -6.41 0.57 7.13
C ILE A 40 -6.44 0.13 5.66
N GLY A 41 -5.77 -0.99 5.32
CA GLY A 41 -5.75 -1.53 3.97
C GLY A 41 -7.16 -1.83 3.46
N LEU A 42 -7.97 -2.53 4.26
CA LEU A 42 -9.34 -2.90 3.88
C LEU A 42 -10.23 -1.67 3.62
N ILE A 43 -10.21 -0.68 4.50
CA ILE A 43 -11.00 0.55 4.33
C ILE A 43 -10.53 1.31 3.08
N ASN A 44 -9.21 1.35 2.85
CA ASN A 44 -8.62 2.00 1.69
C ASN A 44 -9.04 1.35 0.36
N SER A 45 -9.13 0.02 0.32
CA SER A 45 -9.59 -0.72 -0.86
C SER A 45 -11.09 -0.56 -1.09
N LEU A 46 -11.90 -0.59 -0.03
CA LEU A 46 -13.34 -0.31 -0.14
C LEU A 46 -13.61 1.09 -0.68
N PHE A 47 -12.82 2.08 -0.26
CA PHE A 47 -12.90 3.42 -0.80
C PHE A 47 -12.56 3.48 -2.29
N SER A 48 -11.51 2.78 -2.72
CA SER A 48 -11.14 2.67 -4.14
C SER A 48 -12.29 2.08 -4.97
N PHE A 49 -12.93 1.02 -4.47
CA PHE A 49 -14.09 0.42 -5.14
C PHE A 49 -15.23 1.42 -5.35
N PHE A 50 -15.53 2.19 -4.30
CA PHE A 50 -16.61 3.16 -4.34
C PHE A 50 -16.28 4.32 -5.30
N LEU A 51 -15.03 4.78 -5.29
CA LEU A 51 -14.54 5.82 -6.18
C LEU A 51 -14.58 5.40 -7.64
N VAL A 52 -13.98 4.25 -7.97
CA VAL A 52 -13.87 3.76 -9.36
C VAL A 52 -15.24 3.51 -9.99
N ARG A 53 -16.24 3.12 -9.19
CA ARG A 53 -17.62 2.92 -9.69
C ARG A 53 -18.41 4.21 -9.86
N ARG A 54 -18.11 5.27 -9.09
CA ARG A 54 -18.93 6.48 -9.05
C ARG A 54 -18.31 7.67 -9.77
N LEU A 55 -16.98 7.68 -9.93
CA LEU A 55 -16.25 8.82 -10.45
C LEU A 55 -15.16 8.36 -11.43
N PRO A 56 -15.32 8.60 -12.75
CA PRO A 56 -14.26 8.37 -13.73
C PRO A 56 -13.18 9.46 -13.57
N LEU A 57 -12.39 9.36 -12.51
CA LEU A 57 -11.27 10.25 -12.27
C LEU A 57 -10.04 9.85 -13.10
N PRO A 58 -9.25 10.81 -13.60
CA PRO A 58 -7.96 10.51 -14.18
C PRO A 58 -7.03 9.86 -13.13
N PHE A 59 -6.16 8.96 -13.61
CA PHE A 59 -5.26 8.14 -12.80
C PHE A 59 -4.53 8.92 -11.67
N GLY A 60 -4.03 10.12 -11.96
CA GLY A 60 -3.33 10.94 -10.96
C GLY A 60 -4.20 11.46 -9.82
N LEU A 61 -5.46 11.81 -10.08
CA LEU A 61 -6.38 12.27 -9.02
C LEU A 61 -6.80 11.12 -8.10
N HIS A 62 -6.94 9.90 -8.66
CA HIS A 62 -7.24 8.72 -7.86
C HIS A 62 -6.13 8.45 -6.84
N THR A 63 -4.86 8.48 -7.27
CA THR A 63 -3.71 8.27 -6.36
C THR A 63 -3.60 9.36 -5.30
N LEU A 64 -3.82 10.63 -5.65
CA LEU A 64 -3.82 11.73 -4.67
C LEU A 64 -4.91 11.56 -3.61
N MET A 65 -6.11 11.15 -4.00
CA MET A 65 -7.19 10.88 -3.05
C MET A 65 -6.85 9.71 -2.13
N HIS A 66 -6.22 8.66 -2.66
CA HIS A 66 -5.75 7.53 -1.87
C HIS A 66 -4.70 7.92 -0.84
N LEU A 67 -3.72 8.74 -1.24
CA LEU A 67 -2.70 9.28 -0.33
C LEU A 67 -3.34 10.04 0.83
N VAL A 68 -4.25 10.97 0.54
CA VAL A 68 -4.95 11.75 1.56
C VAL A 68 -5.72 10.82 2.50
N LEU A 69 -6.50 9.88 1.96
CA LEU A 69 -7.26 8.94 2.77
C LEU A 69 -6.35 8.10 3.68
N LEU A 70 -5.26 7.54 3.16
CA LEU A 70 -4.32 6.73 3.95
C LEU A 70 -3.74 7.52 5.13
N VAL A 71 -3.39 8.79 4.93
CA VAL A 71 -2.88 9.66 6.00
C VAL A 71 -3.94 9.84 7.09
N PHE A 72 -5.19 10.11 6.71
CA PHE A 72 -6.30 10.22 7.66
C PHE A 72 -6.56 8.91 8.40
N LEU A 73 -6.57 7.77 7.69
CA LEU A 73 -6.80 6.45 8.29
C LEU A 73 -5.70 6.09 9.29
N ILE A 74 -4.44 6.29 8.93
CA ILE A 74 -3.31 6.08 9.84
C ILE A 74 -3.45 6.95 11.08
N LYS A 75 -3.79 8.24 10.92
CA LYS A 75 -3.94 9.14 12.06
C LYS A 75 -5.11 8.77 12.98
N ILE A 76 -6.27 8.43 12.41
CA ILE A 76 -7.48 8.09 13.17
C ILE A 76 -7.31 6.75 13.91
N ILE A 77 -6.75 5.75 13.23
CA ILE A 77 -6.62 4.39 13.77
C ILE A 77 -5.43 4.29 14.72
N ILE A 78 -4.33 5.01 14.44
CA ILE A 78 -3.10 5.01 15.24
C ILE A 78 -2.96 6.37 15.94
N LYS A 79 -3.79 6.61 16.97
CA LYS A 79 -3.88 7.92 17.66
C LYS A 79 -2.53 8.53 18.07
N LYS A 80 -1.56 7.69 18.46
CA LYS A 80 -0.23 8.08 18.95
C LYS A 80 0.74 8.54 17.86
N ILE A 81 0.38 8.48 16.58
CA ILE A 81 1.25 8.95 15.49
C ILE A 81 1.01 10.44 15.20
N GLU A 82 2.09 11.21 15.07
CA GLU A 82 2.03 12.60 14.62
C GLU A 82 1.64 12.68 13.14
N TRP A 83 1.00 13.78 12.72
CA TRP A 83 0.58 13.98 11.33
C TRP A 83 1.74 13.88 10.34
N TRP A 84 2.89 14.46 10.67
CA TRP A 84 4.07 14.39 9.80
C TRP A 84 4.57 12.96 9.61
N HIS A 85 4.57 12.15 10.66
CA HIS A 85 4.97 10.75 10.54
C HIS A 85 3.95 9.93 9.72
N ALA A 86 2.65 10.22 9.84
CA ALA A 86 1.64 9.60 8.99
C ALA A 86 1.83 9.96 7.51
N VAL A 87 2.06 11.24 7.21
CA VAL A 87 2.37 11.72 5.84
C VAL A 87 3.63 11.04 5.31
N THR A 88 4.72 11.03 6.08
CA THR A 88 5.96 10.38 5.66
C THR A 88 5.78 8.88 5.46
N ALA A 89 4.99 8.20 6.30
CA ALA A 89 4.73 6.77 6.16
C ALA A 89 4.08 6.48 4.82
N VAL A 90 3.01 7.22 4.49
CA VAL A 90 2.26 7.05 3.26
C VAL A 90 3.14 7.38 2.05
N LEU A 91 3.89 8.48 2.09
CA LEU A 91 4.79 8.85 1.01
C LEU A 91 5.88 7.80 0.78
N LEU A 92 6.49 7.27 1.84
CA LEU A 92 7.50 6.21 1.72
C LEU A 92 6.90 4.92 1.17
N GLY A 93 5.76 4.48 1.71
CA GLY A 93 5.07 3.27 1.26
C GLY A 93 4.67 3.36 -0.22
N THR A 94 4.06 4.46 -0.62
CA THR A 94 3.64 4.69 -2.01
C THR A 94 4.83 4.91 -2.93
N ALA A 95 5.92 5.56 -2.48
CA ALA A 95 7.13 5.71 -3.29
C ALA A 95 7.78 4.34 -3.58
N VAL A 96 7.89 3.47 -2.57
CA VAL A 96 8.43 2.11 -2.75
C VAL A 96 7.54 1.29 -3.69
N LEU A 97 6.21 1.39 -3.55
CA LEU A 97 5.26 0.76 -4.47
C LEU A 97 5.45 1.27 -5.90
N GLY A 98 5.43 2.59 -6.11
CA GLY A 98 5.56 3.19 -7.44
C GLY A 98 6.91 2.89 -8.11
N LEU A 99 7.99 2.79 -7.33
CA LEU A 99 9.28 2.32 -7.85
C LEU A 99 9.23 0.86 -8.27
N ALA A 100 8.59 -0.01 -7.49
CA ALA A 100 8.41 -1.41 -7.86
C ALA A 100 7.56 -1.53 -9.13
N GLU A 101 6.43 -0.85 -9.23
CA GLU A 101 5.58 -0.84 -10.43
C GLU A 101 6.35 -0.35 -11.66
N SER A 102 7.13 0.73 -11.52
CA SER A 102 7.92 1.31 -12.61
C SER A 102 9.01 0.37 -13.15
N ILE A 103 9.43 -0.62 -12.36
CA ILE A 103 10.42 -1.62 -12.76
C ILE A 103 9.70 -2.89 -13.27
N PHE A 104 8.76 -3.41 -12.49
CA PHE A 104 8.14 -4.71 -12.77
C PHE A 104 7.15 -4.64 -13.93
N ILE A 105 6.34 -3.58 -14.06
CA ILE A 105 5.34 -3.49 -15.13
C ILE A 105 6.02 -3.49 -16.51
N PRO A 106 7.02 -2.63 -16.80
CA PRO A 106 7.69 -2.65 -18.10
C PRO A 106 8.42 -3.97 -18.38
N VAL A 107 9.07 -4.56 -17.36
CA VAL A 107 9.76 -5.85 -17.51
C VAL A 107 8.78 -6.96 -17.85
N LEU A 108 7.63 -7.04 -17.18
CA LEU A 108 6.60 -8.03 -17.47
C LEU A 108 5.98 -7.82 -18.86
N LEU A 109 5.77 -6.57 -19.30
CA LEU A 109 5.26 -6.28 -20.64
C LEU A 109 6.26 -6.75 -21.71
N GLN A 110 7.56 -6.51 -21.49
CA GLN A 110 8.61 -6.99 -22.39
C GLN A 110 8.72 -8.51 -22.44
N LEU A 111 8.61 -9.19 -21.29
CA LEU A 111 8.70 -10.65 -21.20
C LEU A 111 7.47 -11.36 -21.80
N THR A 112 6.28 -10.80 -21.59
CA THR A 112 5.03 -11.40 -22.08
C THR A 112 4.70 -11.01 -23.52
N GLY A 113 5.29 -9.93 -24.04
CA GLY A 113 4.98 -9.36 -25.35
C GLY A 113 3.60 -8.71 -25.42
N LEU A 114 2.93 -8.53 -24.27
CA LEU A 114 1.61 -7.93 -24.18
C LEU A 114 1.69 -6.41 -24.16
N THR A 115 0.65 -5.74 -24.64
CA THR A 115 0.48 -4.29 -24.48
C THR A 115 -0.30 -3.96 -23.22
N MET A 116 -0.10 -2.76 -22.68
CA MET A 116 -0.83 -2.29 -21.49
C MET A 116 -2.35 -2.33 -21.70
N ASP A 117 -2.83 -1.98 -22.89
CA ASP A 117 -4.25 -2.06 -23.24
C ASP A 117 -4.82 -3.49 -23.17
N GLN A 118 -4.04 -4.49 -23.55
CA GLN A 118 -4.45 -5.90 -23.47
C GLN A 118 -4.57 -6.35 -22.01
N VAL A 119 -3.61 -5.96 -21.17
CA VAL A 119 -3.62 -6.27 -19.74
C VAL A 119 -4.80 -5.62 -19.03
N LEU A 120 -5.15 -4.38 -19.40
CA LEU A 120 -6.28 -3.66 -18.80
C LEU A 120 -7.65 -4.19 -19.24
N ARG A 121 -7.75 -4.76 -20.45
CA ARG A 121 -8.99 -5.35 -20.99
C ARG A 121 -9.30 -6.72 -20.40
N ASP A 122 -8.28 -7.53 -20.13
CA ASP A 122 -8.48 -8.86 -19.56
C ASP A 122 -8.54 -8.81 -18.03
N THR A 123 -9.64 -9.30 -17.47
CA THR A 123 -9.89 -9.31 -16.03
C THR A 123 -8.83 -10.08 -15.24
N TRP A 124 -8.37 -11.21 -15.75
CA TRP A 124 -7.42 -12.06 -15.06
C TRP A 124 -6.00 -11.54 -15.23
N LEU A 125 -5.63 -11.06 -16.42
CA LEU A 125 -4.33 -10.41 -16.60
C LEU A 125 -4.20 -9.23 -15.65
N ARG A 126 -5.24 -8.42 -15.47
CA ARG A 126 -5.22 -7.31 -14.53
C ARG A 126 -4.97 -7.72 -13.08
N VAL A 127 -5.33 -8.95 -12.68
CA VAL A 127 -5.04 -9.51 -11.35
C VAL A 127 -3.65 -10.16 -11.30
N PHE A 128 -3.25 -10.90 -12.32
CA PHE A 128 -1.98 -11.64 -12.32
C PHE A 128 -0.77 -10.75 -12.58
N PHE A 129 -0.92 -9.66 -13.33
CA PHE A 129 0.18 -8.78 -13.71
C PHE A 129 0.81 -8.05 -12.51
N PRO A 130 0.02 -7.58 -11.53
CA PRO A 130 0.55 -6.96 -10.31
C PRO A 130 1.18 -7.96 -9.32
N LEU A 131 0.71 -9.22 -9.30
CA LEU A 131 1.12 -10.20 -8.29
C LEU A 131 2.63 -10.36 -8.09
N PRO A 132 3.49 -10.39 -9.15
CA PRO A 132 4.92 -10.52 -8.97
C PRO A 132 5.52 -9.39 -8.11
N HIS A 133 5.13 -8.14 -8.36
CA HIS A 133 5.68 -7.01 -7.61
C HIS A 133 5.07 -6.93 -6.20
N GLU A 134 3.77 -7.20 -6.05
CA GLU A 134 3.12 -7.28 -4.75
C GLU A 134 3.74 -8.38 -3.88
N THR A 135 4.08 -9.53 -4.47
CA THR A 135 4.75 -10.62 -3.76
C THR A 135 6.12 -10.17 -3.24
N VAL A 136 6.92 -9.51 -4.08
CA VAL A 136 8.24 -9.00 -3.69
C VAL A 136 8.12 -7.96 -2.58
N LEU A 137 7.19 -7.01 -2.70
CA LEU A 137 6.95 -6.00 -1.69
C LEU A 137 6.37 -6.57 -0.40
N GLY A 138 5.50 -7.58 -0.48
CA GLY A 138 4.96 -8.29 0.66
C GLY A 138 6.05 -9.05 1.43
N ILE A 139 6.96 -9.72 0.72
CA ILE A 139 8.15 -10.35 1.32
C ILE A 139 9.03 -9.31 1.98
N LEU A 140 9.30 -8.19 1.31
CA LEU A 140 10.07 -7.08 1.87
C LEU A 140 9.43 -6.52 3.15
N ALA A 141 8.12 -6.26 3.10
CA ALA A 141 7.34 -5.80 4.25
C ALA A 141 7.43 -6.79 5.41
N TYR A 142 7.26 -8.08 5.13
CA TYR A 142 7.41 -9.14 6.13
C TYR A 142 8.79 -9.15 6.78
N PHE A 143 9.87 -9.02 5.99
CA PHE A 143 11.23 -8.95 6.53
C PHE A 143 11.46 -7.71 7.39
N ILE A 144 11.00 -6.54 6.95
CA ILE A 144 11.07 -5.28 7.70
C ILE A 144 10.34 -5.41 9.03
N TRP A 145 9.14 -5.99 9.01
CA TRP A 145 8.31 -6.18 10.21
C TRP A 145 8.89 -7.20 11.17
N ARG A 146 9.43 -8.32 10.65
CA ARG A 146 10.03 -9.38 11.47
C ARG A 146 11.36 -8.96 12.09
N ARG A 147 12.18 -8.21 11.34
CA ARG A 147 13.51 -7.77 11.79
C ARG A 147 13.51 -6.39 12.44
N ARG A 148 12.35 -5.72 12.49
CA ARG A 148 12.19 -4.36 13.02
C ARG A 148 13.20 -3.36 12.41
N ILE A 149 13.43 -3.47 11.09
CA ILE A 149 14.39 -2.62 10.37
C ILE A 149 13.74 -1.25 10.16
N SER A 150 14.36 -0.19 10.67
CA SER A 150 13.97 1.20 10.41
C SER A 150 15.06 1.97 9.68
N LEU A 151 14.67 3.01 8.94
CA LEU A 151 15.62 3.91 8.30
C LEU A 151 16.34 4.76 9.37
N PRO A 152 17.69 4.82 9.38
CA PRO A 152 18.45 5.53 10.42
C PRO A 152 18.09 7.01 10.56
N ALA A 153 17.68 7.65 9.46
CA ALA A 153 17.31 9.06 9.40
C ALA A 153 16.07 9.43 10.25
N PHE A 154 15.22 8.45 10.59
CA PHE A 154 14.00 8.66 11.37
C PHE A 154 14.09 8.13 12.81
N GLY A 155 15.33 7.86 13.27
CA GLY A 155 15.64 7.36 14.59
C GLY A 155 15.73 5.85 14.62
N THR A 156 16.88 5.33 15.05
CA THR A 156 16.97 3.98 15.60
C THR A 156 15.96 3.87 16.76
N PRO A 157 15.24 2.74 16.93
CA PRO A 157 14.54 2.48 18.17
C PRO A 157 15.61 2.26 19.25
N VAL A 158 16.06 3.35 19.88
CA VAL A 158 16.76 3.27 21.16
C VAL A 158 15.68 2.93 22.19
N GLU A 159 15.75 1.70 22.67
CA GLU A 159 15.33 1.28 24.00
C GLU A 159 14.04 1.95 24.53
N GLY A 160 12.90 1.54 24.00
CA GLY A 160 11.64 2.12 24.44
C GLY A 160 10.50 1.68 23.58
N LYS A 161 10.03 0.45 23.83
CA LYS A 161 8.69 -0.07 23.56
C LYS A 161 7.71 1.02 23.10
N ARG A 162 7.63 1.29 21.79
CA ARG A 162 6.46 1.90 21.16
C ARG A 162 5.55 0.79 20.65
N ASP A 163 5.30 -0.20 21.51
CA ASP A 163 4.12 -1.04 21.36
C ASP A 163 2.93 -0.12 21.57
N VAL A 164 2.13 0.05 20.51
CA VAL A 164 0.90 0.85 20.58
C VAL A 164 -0.16 0.17 21.48
N ASP A 165 0.08 -1.08 21.91
CA ASP A 165 -0.73 -1.81 22.89
C ASP A 165 0.07 -2.05 24.19
N SER A 166 -0.18 -1.22 25.21
CA SER A 166 -0.20 -1.68 26.60
C SER A 166 -1.08 -0.73 27.42
N HIS A 167 -2.31 -1.20 27.68
CA HIS A 167 -3.32 -0.66 28.59
C HIS A 167 -3.78 0.79 28.36
N ASP A 168 -4.99 0.95 27.82
CA ASP A 168 -6.14 1.63 28.46
C ASP A 168 -7.31 1.74 27.48
#